data_AF-A0A6C1TZS8-F1
#
_entry.id   AF-A0A6C1TZS8-F1
#
_cell.length_a   1.000
_cell.length_b   1.000
_cell.length_c   1.000
_cell.angle_alpha   90.00
_cell.angle_beta   90.00
_cell.angle_gamma   90.00
#
_symmetry.space_group_name_H-M   'P 1'
#
loop_
_entity.id
_entity.type
_entity.pdbx_description
1 polymer ?
#
loop_
_entity_poly.entity_id
_entity_poly.type
_entity_poly.pdbx_seq_one_letter_code
_entity_poly.pdbx_strand_id
1 'polypeptide(L)'
;MKPDYPVGYPSAWGAYTTYVDSFPGKPWKNDLPTKVSRFANRYRAASTMEVSFGFTSDTAQGYSDLLQVAMSYSTVESLEAALDEDQRIRRIRSKRTRQRYLKVRLDSPEIAHWYRLDEAIKLRKALDDFLKRDELKKQLSDLVEGGSDVRPLATGIRHLAFHGLVAPGTIAYARGDRGEVAKILKGLRSLSLREADLHFSKWVTECRRPEGPFR
;
A
#
# COMPACT_ATOMS: atom_id res chain seq x y z
N MET A 1 -28.84 -3.71 11.51
CA MET A 1 -28.46 -3.72 10.08
C MET A 1 -26.98 -3.39 9.99
N LYS A 2 -26.15 -4.26 9.38
CA LYS A 2 -24.83 -3.83 8.93
C LYS A 2 -25.09 -2.81 7.81
N PRO A 3 -24.52 -1.60 7.85
CA PRO A 3 -24.71 -0.70 6.73
C PRO A 3 -24.04 -1.32 5.50
N ASP A 4 -24.76 -1.38 4.39
CA ASP A 4 -24.23 -1.81 3.09
C ASP A 4 -23.29 -0.71 2.59
N TYR A 5 -22.00 -0.84 2.94
CA TYR A 5 -20.99 0.04 2.38
C TYR A 5 -20.73 -0.35 0.93
N PRO A 6 -20.47 0.63 0.04
CA PRO A 6 -20.23 0.35 -1.37
C PRO A 6 -19.07 -0.64 -1.56
N VAL A 7 -19.13 -1.42 -2.65
CA VAL A 7 -18.03 -2.32 -3.05
C VAL A 7 -16.71 -1.54 -3.12
N GLY A 8 -15.64 -2.15 -2.60
CA GLY A 8 -14.29 -1.61 -2.67
C GLY A 8 -13.84 -0.76 -1.48
N TYR A 9 -14.61 -0.63 -0.40
CA TYR A 9 -14.07 -0.04 0.84
C TYR A 9 -13.28 -1.07 1.68
N PRO A 10 -12.36 -0.61 2.56
CA PRO A 10 -11.69 -1.47 3.54
C PRO A 10 -12.72 -2.24 4.39
N SER A 11 -12.39 -3.47 4.80
CA SER A 11 -13.32 -4.39 5.48
C SER A 11 -13.88 -3.83 6.78
N ALA A 12 -13.07 -3.10 7.56
CA ALA A 12 -13.48 -2.45 8.79
C ALA A 12 -14.10 -1.05 8.60
N TRP A 13 -14.35 -0.59 7.36
CA TRP A 13 -14.87 0.75 7.09
C TRP A 13 -16.17 1.03 7.83
N GLY A 14 -17.10 0.06 7.83
CA GLY A 14 -18.37 0.22 8.52
C GLY A 14 -18.29 0.30 10.03
N ALA A 15 -17.29 -0.38 10.62
CA ALA A 15 -17.01 -0.26 12.04
C ALA A 15 -16.40 1.12 12.36
N TYR A 16 -15.57 1.66 11.47
CA TYR A 16 -14.97 2.98 11.63
C TYR A 16 -16.03 4.10 11.57
N THR A 17 -16.89 4.10 10.55
CA THR A 17 -17.96 5.11 10.43
C THR A 17 -18.92 5.07 11.61
N THR A 18 -19.36 3.88 12.03
CA THR A 18 -20.20 3.72 13.23
C THR A 18 -19.52 4.29 14.48
N TYR A 19 -18.21 4.07 14.62
CA TYR A 19 -17.41 4.65 15.71
C TYR A 19 -17.37 6.18 15.62
N VAL A 20 -17.13 6.75 14.45
CA VAL A 20 -17.11 8.22 14.27
C VAL A 20 -18.47 8.84 14.55
N ASP A 21 -19.55 8.23 14.06
CA ASP A 21 -20.93 8.70 14.23
C ASP A 21 -21.38 8.67 15.71
N SER A 22 -20.75 7.83 16.54
CA SER A 22 -20.99 7.82 17.99
C SER A 22 -20.50 9.06 18.74
N PHE A 23 -19.78 9.96 18.07
CA PHE A 23 -19.32 11.24 18.61
C PHE A 23 -19.94 12.45 17.89
N PRO A 24 -21.29 12.61 17.89
CA PRO A 24 -21.93 13.71 17.20
C PRO A 24 -21.51 15.07 17.77
N GLY A 25 -21.27 16.05 16.88
CA GLY A 25 -21.07 17.45 17.25
C GLY A 25 -19.67 17.86 17.73
N LYS A 26 -18.67 16.97 17.75
CA LYS A 26 -17.27 17.37 18.00
C LYS A 26 -16.60 17.72 16.66
N PRO A 27 -16.32 19.00 16.36
CA PRO A 27 -15.40 19.30 15.28
C PRO A 27 -14.07 18.63 15.61
N TRP A 28 -13.68 17.65 14.80
CA TRP A 28 -12.34 17.11 14.85
C TRP A 28 -11.40 18.27 14.50
N LYS A 29 -10.79 18.89 15.51
CA LYS A 29 -9.79 19.96 15.31
C LYS A 29 -8.46 19.41 14.76
N ASN A 30 -8.48 18.28 14.06
CA ASN A 30 -7.33 17.56 13.57
C ASN A 30 -7.58 16.97 12.18
N ASP A 31 -6.51 16.58 11.50
CA ASP A 31 -6.56 16.12 10.11
C ASP A 31 -6.94 14.64 9.98
N LEU A 32 -7.17 13.93 11.10
CA LEU A 32 -7.35 12.49 11.10
C LEU A 32 -8.53 12.04 10.21
N PRO A 33 -9.74 12.62 10.28
CA PRO A 33 -10.84 12.23 9.41
C PRO A 33 -10.50 12.42 7.92
N THR A 34 -9.83 13.52 7.57
CA THR A 34 -9.40 13.82 6.20
C THR A 34 -8.38 12.78 5.70
N LYS A 35 -7.42 12.39 6.54
CA LYS A 35 -6.41 11.38 6.18
C LYS A 35 -7.02 9.98 6.05
N VAL A 36 -7.94 9.61 6.95
CA VAL A 36 -8.67 8.32 6.88
C VAL A 36 -9.56 8.26 5.65
N SER A 37 -10.26 9.36 5.32
CA SER A 37 -11.05 9.47 4.09
C SER A 37 -10.17 9.35 2.83
N ARG A 38 -8.99 9.98 2.83
CA ARG A 38 -8.02 9.85 1.73
C ARG A 38 -7.54 8.40 1.56
N PHE A 39 -7.26 7.70 2.66
CA PHE A 39 -6.95 6.27 2.64
C PHE A 39 -8.09 5.46 2.04
N ALA A 40 -9.33 5.62 2.53
CA ALA A 40 -10.49 4.88 2.05
C ALA A 40 -10.76 5.11 0.55
N ASN A 41 -10.64 6.35 0.07
CA ASN A 41 -10.81 6.68 -1.34
C ASN A 41 -9.72 6.04 -2.23
N ARG A 42 -8.46 6.00 -1.76
CA ARG A 42 -7.37 5.34 -2.49
C ARG A 42 -7.50 3.83 -2.47
N TYR A 43 -7.93 3.25 -1.34
CA TYR A 43 -8.24 1.82 -1.24
C TYR A 43 -9.33 1.43 -2.22
N ARG A 44 -10.42 2.22 -2.29
CA ARG A 44 -11.50 2.03 -3.26
C ARG A 44 -11.00 2.11 -4.69
N ALA A 45 -10.27 3.16 -5.04
CA ALA A 45 -9.69 3.26 -6.37
C ALA A 45 -8.80 2.04 -6.68
N ALA A 46 -7.89 1.66 -5.80
CA ALA A 46 -6.98 0.54 -6.05
C ALA A 46 -7.67 -0.84 -6.12
N SER A 47 -8.77 -1.03 -5.39
CA SER A 47 -9.53 -2.30 -5.38
C SER A 47 -10.48 -2.44 -6.57
N THR A 48 -11.07 -1.34 -7.06
CA THR A 48 -12.08 -1.37 -8.13
C THR A 48 -11.62 -0.80 -9.46
N MET A 49 -10.37 -0.31 -9.56
CA MET A 49 -9.88 0.32 -10.79
C MET A 49 -9.78 -0.69 -11.93
N GLU A 50 -10.45 -0.34 -13.02
CA GLU A 50 -10.28 -0.95 -14.34
C GLU A 50 -9.52 0.05 -15.22
N VAL A 51 -8.43 -0.40 -15.83
CA VAL A 51 -7.63 0.43 -16.74
C VAL A 51 -7.53 -0.27 -18.08
N SER A 52 -7.91 0.43 -19.14
CA SER A 52 -7.80 -0.05 -20.52
C SER A 52 -6.94 0.91 -21.34
N PHE A 53 -6.05 0.35 -22.15
CA PHE A 53 -5.22 1.10 -23.09
C PHE A 53 -5.42 0.58 -24.52
N GLY A 54 -5.31 1.47 -25.52
CA GLY A 54 -5.39 1.13 -26.94
C GLY A 54 -4.12 0.51 -27.54
N PHE A 55 -3.34 -0.25 -26.74
CA PHE A 55 -2.09 -0.90 -27.18
C PHE A 55 -2.31 -2.41 -27.43
N THR A 56 -1.25 -3.11 -27.86
CA THR A 56 -1.23 -4.58 -27.85
C THR A 56 -1.53 -5.11 -26.44
N SER A 57 -2.10 -6.33 -26.35
CA SER A 57 -2.61 -6.88 -25.10
C SER A 57 -1.59 -6.80 -23.96
N ASP A 58 -0.34 -7.20 -24.21
CA ASP A 58 0.68 -7.29 -23.17
C ASP A 58 1.19 -5.92 -22.73
N THR A 59 1.36 -4.99 -23.66
CA THR A 59 1.71 -3.60 -23.33
C THR A 59 0.59 -2.93 -22.54
N ALA A 60 -0.66 -3.06 -22.98
CA ALA A 60 -1.82 -2.52 -22.26
C ALA A 60 -1.92 -3.08 -20.84
N GLN A 61 -1.73 -4.40 -20.68
CA GLN A 61 -1.78 -5.03 -19.35
C GLN A 61 -0.61 -4.61 -18.47
N GLY A 62 0.60 -4.54 -19.00
CA GLY A 62 1.75 -4.12 -18.23
C GLY A 62 1.56 -2.71 -17.66
N TYR A 63 1.02 -1.77 -18.45
CA TYR A 63 0.68 -0.44 -17.93
C TYR A 63 -0.44 -0.48 -16.89
N SER A 64 -1.47 -1.31 -17.10
CA SER A 64 -2.52 -1.52 -16.11
C SER A 64 -1.96 -2.04 -14.79
N ASP A 65 -1.10 -3.06 -14.83
CA ASP A 65 -0.50 -3.67 -13.64
C ASP A 65 0.42 -2.68 -12.90
N LEU A 66 1.21 -1.89 -13.64
CA LEU A 66 2.05 -0.82 -13.06
C LEU A 66 1.21 0.23 -12.34
N LEU A 67 0.12 0.70 -12.96
CA LEU A 67 -0.81 1.65 -12.32
C LEU A 67 -1.49 1.05 -11.10
N GLN A 68 -1.89 -0.22 -11.17
CA GLN A 68 -2.49 -0.91 -10.04
C GLN A 68 -1.52 -1.02 -8.85
N VAL A 69 -0.24 -1.35 -9.08
CA VAL A 69 0.79 -1.32 -8.04
C VAL A 69 0.98 0.08 -7.46
N ALA A 70 1.02 1.09 -8.33
CA ALA A 70 1.17 2.47 -7.91
C ALA A 70 0.02 2.93 -7.00
N MET A 71 -1.21 2.58 -7.35
CA MET A 71 -2.42 2.91 -6.59
C MET A 71 -2.53 2.09 -5.29
N SER A 72 -2.22 0.79 -5.34
CA SER A 72 -2.26 -0.06 -4.15
C SER A 72 -1.19 0.36 -3.13
N TYR A 73 0.01 0.71 -3.58
CA TYR A 73 1.05 1.19 -2.66
C TYR A 73 0.74 2.60 -2.13
N SER A 74 0.12 3.47 -2.94
CA SER A 74 -0.37 4.77 -2.45
C SER A 74 -1.43 4.62 -1.36
N THR A 75 -2.21 3.53 -1.38
CA THR A 75 -3.15 3.19 -0.31
C THR A 75 -2.43 2.94 1.01
N VAL A 76 -1.32 2.18 0.99
CA VAL A 76 -0.47 1.94 2.16
C VAL A 76 0.07 3.25 2.73
N GLU A 77 0.65 4.11 1.88
CA GLU A 77 1.19 5.42 2.29
C GLU A 77 0.11 6.32 2.94
N SER A 78 -1.13 6.20 2.47
CA SER A 78 -2.25 6.98 3.00
C SER A 78 -2.70 6.50 4.36
N LEU A 79 -2.72 5.17 4.55
CA LEU A 79 -3.02 4.58 5.84
C LEU A 79 -1.97 4.99 6.87
N GLU A 80 -0.68 4.88 6.52
CA GLU A 80 0.41 5.29 7.41
C GLU A 80 0.29 6.76 7.81
N ALA A 81 -0.04 7.65 6.87
CA ALA A 81 -0.27 9.05 7.19
C ALA A 81 -1.45 9.26 8.17
N ALA A 82 -2.51 8.45 8.08
CA ALA A 82 -3.62 8.49 9.04
C ALA A 82 -3.20 7.97 10.43
N LEU A 83 -2.46 6.86 10.48
CA LEU A 83 -1.94 6.28 11.73
C LEU A 83 -0.95 7.22 12.45
N ASP A 84 -0.08 7.88 11.69
CA ASP A 84 0.86 8.88 12.22
C ASP A 84 0.12 10.07 12.84
N GLU A 85 -0.98 10.51 12.21
CA GLU A 85 -1.82 11.59 12.73
C GLU A 85 -2.56 11.19 14.02
N ASP A 86 -3.13 9.98 14.06
CA ASP A 86 -3.72 9.43 15.29
C ASP A 86 -2.69 9.37 16.42
N GLN A 87 -1.48 8.90 16.11
CA GLN A 87 -0.38 8.86 17.08
C GLN A 87 -0.03 10.26 17.59
N ARG A 88 0.06 11.25 16.69
CA ARG A 88 0.33 12.65 17.04
C ARG A 88 -0.73 13.18 18.01
N ILE A 89 -2.01 12.92 17.73
CA ILE A 89 -3.13 13.31 18.60
C ILE A 89 -3.02 12.63 19.98
N ARG A 90 -2.74 11.32 20.02
CA ARG A 90 -2.59 10.56 21.27
C ARG A 90 -1.43 11.07 22.12
N ARG A 91 -0.29 11.43 21.52
CA ARG A 91 0.86 12.02 22.25
C ARG A 91 0.54 13.38 22.87
N ILE A 92 -0.24 14.21 22.17
CA ILE A 92 -0.69 15.51 22.69
C ILE A 92 -1.63 15.30 23.89
N ARG A 93 -2.55 14.33 23.80
CA ARG A 93 -3.55 14.06 24.86
C ARG A 93 -2.99 13.31 26.06
N SER A 94 -2.06 12.40 25.84
CA SER A 94 -1.44 11.57 26.87
C SER A 94 0.08 11.68 26.75
N LYS A 95 0.69 12.44 27.69
CA LYS A 95 2.16 12.54 27.84
C LYS A 95 2.86 11.18 28.07
N ARG A 96 2.11 10.08 28.24
CA ARG A 96 2.61 8.72 28.51
C ARG A 96 2.61 7.78 27.31
N THR A 97 1.96 8.11 26.20
CA THR A 97 1.78 7.12 25.11
C THR A 97 2.95 7.17 24.12
N ARG A 98 3.96 6.30 24.34
CA ARG A 98 5.11 6.09 23.42
C ARG A 98 4.86 5.04 22.34
N GLN A 99 3.64 4.50 22.22
CA GLN A 99 3.36 3.44 21.26
C GLN A 99 3.49 3.99 19.82
N ARG A 100 4.49 3.51 19.07
CA ARG A 100 4.71 3.82 17.65
C ARG A 100 3.87 2.88 16.83
N TYR A 101 2.96 3.42 16.01
CA TYR A 101 2.38 2.62 14.95
C TYR A 101 3.53 2.22 14.04
N LEU A 102 3.77 0.91 13.96
CA LEU A 102 4.79 0.39 13.06
C LEU A 102 4.29 0.62 11.64
N LYS A 103 5.24 1.00 10.76
CA LYS A 103 5.03 1.02 9.32
C LYS A 103 4.32 -0.26 8.87
N VAL A 104 3.42 -0.15 7.90
CA VAL A 104 2.77 -1.32 7.30
C VAL A 104 3.87 -2.18 6.69
N ARG A 105 3.96 -3.42 7.16
CA ARG A 105 4.98 -4.37 6.70
C ARG A 105 4.50 -5.01 5.41
N LEU A 106 5.36 -5.06 4.41
CA LEU A 106 5.10 -5.75 3.14
C LEU A 106 6.12 -6.86 3.00
N ASP A 107 5.96 -7.92 3.79
CA ASP A 107 6.84 -9.09 3.75
C ASP A 107 6.23 -10.18 2.86
N SER A 108 6.97 -10.59 1.83
CA SER A 108 6.58 -11.70 0.97
C SER A 108 7.80 -12.43 0.42
N PRO A 109 8.14 -13.60 0.99
CA PRO A 109 9.19 -14.46 0.47
C PRO A 109 8.94 -14.87 -0.99
N GLU A 110 7.68 -15.02 -1.39
CA GLU A 110 7.29 -15.41 -2.75
C GLU A 110 7.62 -14.31 -3.77
N ILE A 111 7.22 -13.06 -3.51
CA ILE A 111 7.53 -11.94 -4.41
C ILE A 111 9.04 -11.67 -4.42
N ALA A 112 9.69 -11.77 -3.26
CA ALA A 112 11.14 -11.66 -3.16
C ALA A 112 11.85 -12.73 -4.01
N HIS A 113 11.33 -13.97 -4.00
CA HIS A 113 11.84 -15.06 -4.82
C HIS A 113 11.73 -14.72 -6.31
N TRP A 114 10.55 -14.32 -6.81
CA TRP A 114 10.38 -13.94 -8.22
C TRP A 114 11.29 -12.77 -8.62
N TYR A 115 11.51 -11.81 -7.72
CA TYR A 115 12.41 -10.69 -7.96
C TYR A 115 13.87 -11.11 -8.12
N ARG A 116 14.28 -12.27 -7.59
CA ARG A 116 15.65 -12.80 -7.72
C ARG A 116 15.87 -13.61 -9.01
N LEU A 117 14.81 -14.14 -9.61
CA LEU A 117 14.91 -14.96 -10.83
C LEU A 117 15.45 -14.15 -12.03
N ASP A 118 16.13 -14.81 -12.96
CA ASP A 118 16.77 -14.14 -14.11
C ASP A 118 15.75 -13.46 -15.03
N GLU A 119 14.52 -13.94 -15.07
CA GLU A 119 13.41 -13.34 -15.82
C GLU A 119 13.07 -11.92 -15.32
N ALA A 120 13.39 -11.59 -14.07
CA ALA A 120 13.23 -10.24 -13.52
C ALA A 120 14.46 -9.34 -13.73
N ILE A 121 15.50 -9.77 -14.45
CA ILE A 121 16.75 -9.01 -14.62
C ILE A 121 16.54 -7.62 -15.23
N LYS A 122 15.61 -7.48 -16.18
CA LYS A 122 15.34 -6.17 -16.80
C LYS A 122 14.65 -5.21 -15.83
N LEU A 123 13.78 -5.72 -14.96
CA LEU A 123 13.20 -4.94 -13.88
C LEU A 123 14.29 -4.49 -12.90
N ARG A 124 15.19 -5.39 -12.49
CA ARG A 124 16.33 -5.05 -11.60
C ARG A 124 17.21 -3.97 -12.20
N LYS A 125 17.64 -4.14 -13.45
CA LYS A 125 18.44 -3.14 -14.17
C LYS A 125 17.74 -1.79 -14.25
N ALA A 126 16.45 -1.77 -14.61
CA ALA A 126 15.69 -0.53 -14.64
C ALA A 126 15.64 0.17 -13.26
N LEU A 127 15.53 -0.59 -12.17
CA LEU A 127 15.56 -0.02 -10.82
C LEU A 127 16.96 0.51 -10.46
N ASP A 128 18.01 -0.25 -10.74
CA ASP A 128 19.40 0.12 -10.40
C ASP A 128 19.89 1.34 -11.20
N ASP A 129 19.54 1.41 -12.48
CA ASP A 129 19.98 2.47 -13.40
C ASP A 129 19.31 3.82 -13.08
N PHE A 130 18.01 3.80 -12.78
CA PHE A 130 17.22 5.02 -12.69
C PHE A 130 16.92 5.52 -11.28
N LEU A 131 17.04 4.67 -10.25
CA LEU A 131 16.91 5.14 -8.88
C LEU A 131 18.10 6.04 -8.52
N LYS A 132 17.80 7.18 -7.87
CA LYS A 132 18.82 8.13 -7.39
C LYS A 132 19.02 8.08 -5.87
N ARG A 133 18.30 7.21 -5.17
CA ARG A 133 18.32 7.12 -3.70
C ARG A 133 19.13 5.90 -3.26
N ASP A 134 20.31 6.14 -2.70
CA ASP A 134 21.23 5.07 -2.26
C ASP A 134 20.60 4.13 -1.23
N GLU A 135 19.81 4.69 -0.30
CA GLU A 135 19.09 3.89 0.69
C GLU A 135 18.10 2.91 0.04
N LEU A 136 17.38 3.35 -1.00
CA LEU A 136 16.43 2.49 -1.69
C LEU A 136 17.14 1.42 -2.53
N LYS A 137 18.29 1.76 -3.14
CA LYS A 137 19.15 0.78 -3.83
C LYS A 137 19.68 -0.27 -2.88
N LYS A 138 20.19 0.14 -1.72
CA LYS A 138 20.66 -0.76 -0.67
C LYS A 138 19.56 -1.73 -0.24
N GLN A 139 18.37 -1.23 0.04
CA GLN A 139 17.22 -2.07 0.43
C GLN A 139 16.80 -3.05 -0.68
N LEU A 140 16.96 -2.68 -1.96
CA LEU A 140 16.75 -3.60 -3.08
C LEU A 140 17.87 -4.64 -3.20
N SER A 141 19.12 -4.29 -2.89
CA SER A 141 20.23 -5.26 -2.77
C SER A 141 19.97 -6.27 -1.67
N ASP A 142 19.56 -5.80 -0.48
CA ASP A 142 19.21 -6.65 0.66
C ASP A 142 18.10 -7.66 0.28
N LEU A 143 17.15 -7.24 -0.56
CA LEU A 143 16.08 -8.10 -1.08
C LEU A 143 16.62 -9.21 -2.01
N VAL A 144 17.64 -8.90 -2.82
CA VAL A 144 18.34 -9.89 -3.66
C VAL A 144 19.16 -10.87 -2.82
N GLU A 145 19.81 -10.38 -1.76
CA GLU A 145 20.70 -11.16 -0.89
C GLU A 145 19.99 -12.12 0.07
N GLY A 146 18.66 -12.02 0.21
CA GLY A 146 17.90 -12.94 1.05
C GLY A 146 16.73 -12.31 1.80
N GLY A 147 16.58 -10.99 1.76
CA GLY A 147 15.49 -10.26 2.40
C GLY A 147 14.09 -10.67 1.90
N SER A 148 13.06 -10.36 2.68
CA SER A 148 11.65 -10.61 2.31
C SER A 148 10.78 -9.36 2.33
N ASP A 149 11.32 -8.21 2.75
CA ASP A 149 10.62 -6.92 2.68
C ASP A 149 10.60 -6.43 1.23
N VAL A 150 9.42 -6.48 0.61
CA VAL A 150 9.21 -6.08 -0.78
C VAL A 150 8.71 -4.64 -0.92
N ARG A 151 8.66 -3.89 0.19
CA ARG A 151 8.34 -2.46 0.16
C ARG A 151 9.30 -1.60 -0.70
N PRO A 152 10.63 -1.84 -0.69
CA PRO A 152 11.56 -1.12 -1.56
C PRO A 152 11.18 -1.30 -3.03
N LEU A 153 10.76 -2.51 -3.40
CA LEU A 153 10.35 -2.86 -4.75
C LEU A 153 9.08 -2.10 -5.18
N ALA A 154 8.03 -2.11 -4.35
CA ALA A 154 6.82 -1.32 -4.62
C ALA A 154 7.12 0.19 -4.73
N THR A 155 8.02 0.70 -3.87
CA THR A 155 8.43 2.11 -3.87
C THR A 155 9.16 2.47 -5.17
N GLY A 156 10.14 1.66 -5.58
CA GLY A 156 10.93 1.89 -6.79
C GLY A 156 10.08 1.83 -8.05
N ILE A 157 9.25 0.78 -8.17
CA ILE A 157 8.32 0.60 -9.31
C ILE A 157 7.37 1.80 -9.40
N ARG A 158 6.69 2.17 -8.30
CA ARG A 158 5.76 3.31 -8.29
C ARG A 158 6.45 4.59 -8.75
N HIS A 159 7.62 4.89 -8.18
CA HIS A 159 8.34 6.13 -8.48
C HIS A 159 8.73 6.18 -9.96
N LEU A 160 9.38 5.14 -10.47
CA LEU A 160 9.89 5.13 -11.84
C LEU A 160 8.79 4.97 -12.90
N ALA A 161 7.68 4.30 -12.59
CA ALA A 161 6.55 4.17 -13.51
C ALA A 161 5.90 5.54 -13.79
N PHE A 162 5.74 6.38 -12.77
CA PHE A 162 5.22 7.75 -12.98
C PHE A 162 6.20 8.69 -13.69
N HIS A 163 7.48 8.35 -13.73
CA HIS A 163 8.48 9.04 -14.55
C HIS A 163 8.65 8.41 -15.94
N GLY A 164 7.91 7.35 -16.28
CA GLY A 164 8.01 6.67 -17.57
C GLY A 164 9.28 5.83 -17.78
N LEU A 165 10.05 5.58 -16.72
CA LEU A 165 11.33 4.86 -16.78
C LEU A 165 11.14 3.34 -16.59
N VAL A 166 10.14 2.96 -15.80
CA VAL A 166 9.63 1.59 -15.71
C VAL A 166 8.35 1.50 -16.55
N ALA A 167 8.45 0.80 -17.68
CA ALA A 167 7.38 0.59 -18.64
C ALA A 167 7.40 -0.86 -19.14
N PRO A 168 6.29 -1.40 -19.69
CA PRO A 168 6.21 -2.81 -20.06
C PRO A 168 7.35 -3.29 -20.96
N GLY A 169 7.74 -2.46 -21.95
CA GLY A 169 8.86 -2.76 -22.85
C GLY A 169 10.24 -2.71 -22.17
N THR A 170 10.44 -1.88 -21.15
CA THR A 170 11.73 -1.75 -20.46
C THR A 170 11.97 -2.89 -19.49
N ILE A 171 10.92 -3.40 -18.86
CA ILE A 171 11.01 -4.48 -17.85
C ILE A 171 10.77 -5.89 -18.41
N ALA A 172 10.62 -6.05 -19.72
CA ALA A 172 10.20 -7.31 -20.37
C ALA A 172 8.95 -7.92 -19.71
N TYR A 173 7.90 -7.10 -19.57
CA TYR A 173 6.62 -7.59 -19.09
C TYR A 173 6.06 -8.64 -20.07
N ALA A 174 5.66 -9.79 -19.54
CA ALA A 174 5.00 -10.86 -20.27
C ALA A 174 3.86 -11.44 -19.41
N ARG A 175 2.72 -11.77 -20.04
CA ARG A 175 1.58 -12.41 -19.35
C ARG A 175 1.83 -13.91 -19.12
N GLY A 176 1.11 -14.49 -18.16
CA GLY A 176 1.05 -15.94 -17.92
C GLY A 176 2.09 -16.45 -16.92
N ASP A 177 2.16 -17.77 -16.77
CA ASP A 177 2.89 -18.44 -15.69
C ASP A 177 4.41 -18.32 -15.78
N ARG A 178 4.95 -17.81 -16.88
CA ARG A 178 6.39 -17.54 -17.07
C ARG A 178 6.74 -16.06 -16.91
N GLY A 179 5.75 -15.20 -16.70
CA GLY A 179 5.93 -13.75 -16.58
C GLY A 179 6.24 -13.33 -15.15
N GLU A 180 7.48 -13.50 -14.68
CA GLU A 180 7.85 -13.18 -13.29
C GLU A 180 7.58 -11.72 -12.92
N VAL A 181 7.82 -10.78 -13.84
CA VAL A 181 7.47 -9.37 -13.62
C VAL A 181 5.96 -9.18 -13.47
N ALA A 182 5.12 -9.88 -14.23
CA ALA A 182 3.67 -9.81 -14.06
C ALA A 182 3.23 -10.39 -12.71
N LYS A 183 3.86 -11.50 -12.27
CA LYS A 183 3.61 -12.08 -10.93
C LYS A 183 4.00 -11.11 -9.82
N ILE A 184 5.17 -10.48 -9.93
CA ILE A 184 5.64 -9.44 -8.99
C ILE A 184 4.61 -8.30 -8.91
N LEU A 185 4.19 -7.72 -10.04
CA LEU A 185 3.27 -6.59 -10.04
C LEU A 185 1.91 -6.97 -9.43
N LYS A 186 1.33 -8.11 -9.83
CA LYS A 186 0.07 -8.62 -9.27
C LYS A 186 0.21 -8.94 -7.78
N GLY A 187 1.31 -9.57 -7.38
CA GLY A 187 1.61 -9.90 -6.00
C GLY A 187 1.73 -8.64 -5.13
N LEU A 188 2.47 -7.63 -5.59
CA LEU A 188 2.63 -6.35 -4.89
C LEU A 188 1.30 -5.62 -4.74
N ARG A 189 0.45 -5.64 -5.78
CA ARG A 189 -0.91 -5.10 -5.71
C ARG A 189 -1.71 -5.76 -4.59
N SER A 190 -1.83 -7.07 -4.66
CA SER A 190 -2.63 -7.88 -3.72
C SER A 190 -2.10 -7.76 -2.30
N LEU A 191 -0.78 -7.86 -2.11
CA LEU A 191 -0.13 -7.71 -0.81
C LEU A 191 -0.38 -6.32 -0.22
N SER A 192 -0.16 -5.25 -0.99
CA SER A 192 -0.35 -3.88 -0.50
C SER A 192 -1.79 -3.63 -0.02
N LEU A 193 -2.79 -4.10 -0.78
CA LEU A 193 -4.20 -3.97 -0.39
C LEU A 193 -4.52 -4.82 0.83
N ARG A 194 -4.05 -6.06 0.89
CA ARG A 194 -4.27 -6.97 2.02
C ARG A 194 -3.68 -6.40 3.31
N GLU A 195 -2.41 -6.02 3.30
CA GLU A 195 -1.73 -5.52 4.50
C GLU A 195 -2.30 -4.17 4.95
N ALA A 196 -2.68 -3.29 4.01
CA ALA A 196 -3.38 -2.06 4.36
C ALA A 196 -4.73 -2.35 5.03
N ASP A 197 -5.51 -3.30 4.52
CA ASP A 197 -6.80 -3.67 5.11
C ASP A 197 -6.66 -4.28 6.51
N LEU A 198 -5.70 -5.18 6.68
CA LEU A 198 -5.39 -5.83 7.96
C LEU A 198 -4.98 -4.80 9.01
N HIS A 199 -4.06 -3.89 8.66
CA HIS A 199 -3.60 -2.84 9.56
C HIS A 199 -4.73 -1.85 9.92
N PHE A 200 -5.55 -1.45 8.95
CA PHE A 200 -6.71 -0.60 9.21
C PHE A 200 -7.72 -1.28 10.12
N SER A 201 -8.04 -2.55 9.88
CA SER A 201 -8.97 -3.33 10.70
C SER A 201 -8.51 -3.49 12.14
N LYS A 202 -7.20 -3.72 12.33
CA LYS A 202 -6.58 -3.74 13.65
C LYS A 202 -6.71 -2.38 14.34
N TRP A 203 -6.36 -1.30 13.65
CA TRP A 203 -6.46 0.05 14.20
C TRP A 203 -7.89 0.42 14.61
N VAL A 204 -8.90 0.14 13.77
CA VAL A 204 -10.31 0.37 14.09
C VAL A 204 -10.73 -0.43 15.33
N THR A 205 -10.27 -1.68 15.45
CA THR A 205 -10.57 -2.52 16.63
C THR A 205 -9.97 -1.93 17.90
N GLU A 206 -8.73 -1.42 17.83
CA GLU A 206 -8.07 -0.75 18.95
C GLU A 206 -8.78 0.55 19.35
N CYS A 207 -9.19 1.39 18.39
CA CYS A 207 -9.95 2.62 18.64
C CYS A 207 -11.31 2.37 19.30
N ARG A 208 -11.92 1.21 19.04
CA ARG A 208 -13.23 0.82 19.61
C ARG A 208 -13.14 0.19 21.00
N ARG A 209 -11.94 -0.16 21.49
CA ARG A 209 -11.83 -0.64 22.87
C ARG A 209 -12.16 0.53 23.81
N PRO A 210 -13.12 0.39 24.74
CA PRO A 210 -13.35 1.41 25.74
C PRO A 210 -12.03 1.62 26.47
N GLU A 211 -11.56 2.87 26.55
CA GLU A 211 -10.59 3.23 27.57
C GLU A 211 -11.29 2.84 28.89
N GLY A 212 -10.80 1.78 29.54
CA GLY A 212 -11.34 1.33 30.82
C GLY A 212 -11.40 2.51 31.79
N PRO A 213 -12.27 2.47 32.81
CA PRO A 213 -12.45 3.59 33.71
C PRO A 213 -11.08 4.01 34.24
N PHE A 214 -10.68 5.25 33.91
CA PHE A 214 -9.57 5.91 34.55
C PHE A 214 -9.85 5.88 36.05
N ARG A 215 -9.11 5.02 36.77
CA ARG A 215 -8.99 5.09 38.23
C ARG A 215 -7.85 6.03 38.58
#